data_AF-A0A974S7A3-F1
#
_entry.id   AF-A0A974S7A3-F1
#
_cell.length_a   1.000
_cell.length_b   1.000
_cell.length_c   1.000
_cell.angle_alpha   90.00
_cell.angle_beta   90.00
_cell.angle_gamma   90.00
#
_symmetry.space_group_name_H-M   'P 1'
#
loop_
_entity.id
_entity.type
_entity.pdbx_description
1 polymer ?
#
loop_
_entity_poly.entity_id
_entity_poly.type
_entity_poly.pdbx_seq_one_letter_code
_entity_poly.pdbx_strand_id
1 'polypeptide(L)'
;MEAVMPLALSAAENAEMPVFPGQKGGALSGMSLAMLLRRMKVTTTVHGFRSSFRDWAGEASSFPREVAEAALAHNVGDATERAYRRGDALEKRRKLMEAWAGYVGARASASNIRPFPQRGVR
;
A
#
# COMPACT_ATOMS: atom_id res chain seq x y z
N MET A 1 -20.48 -37.20 22.03
CA MET A 1 -19.03 -37.01 22.22
C MET A 1 -18.40 -37.11 20.84
N GLU A 2 -18.37 -36.00 20.12
CA GLU A 2 -17.80 -35.94 18.78
C GLU A 2 -16.51 -35.14 18.88
N ALA A 3 -15.40 -35.79 18.52
CA ALA A 3 -14.06 -35.25 18.66
C ALA A 3 -13.87 -34.07 17.70
N VAL A 4 -13.43 -32.94 18.24
CA VAL A 4 -13.00 -31.78 17.47
C VAL A 4 -11.71 -32.16 16.73
N MET A 5 -11.85 -32.50 15.46
CA MET A 5 -10.74 -32.61 14.51
C MET A 5 -10.04 -31.24 14.40
N PRO A 6 -8.74 -31.12 14.73
CA PRO A 6 -8.02 -29.88 14.52
C PRO A 6 -7.92 -29.61 13.03
N LEU A 7 -8.23 -28.38 12.63
CA LEU A 7 -8.09 -27.86 11.28
C LEU A 7 -6.59 -27.81 10.92
N ALA A 8 -6.02 -28.96 10.55
CA ALA A 8 -4.74 -29.02 9.89
C ALA A 8 -4.95 -28.47 8.47
N LEU A 9 -4.76 -27.16 8.33
CA LEU A 9 -4.75 -26.48 7.04
C LEU A 9 -3.60 -27.07 6.23
N SER A 10 -3.96 -27.96 5.30
CA SER A 10 -3.07 -28.53 4.29
C SER A 10 -2.29 -27.39 3.63
N ALA A 11 -0.96 -27.50 3.63
CA ALA A 11 -0.04 -26.50 3.10
C ALA A 11 -0.14 -26.26 1.58
N ALA A 12 -1.17 -26.80 0.91
CA ALA A 12 -1.38 -26.71 -0.54
C ALA A 12 -2.46 -25.71 -0.98
N GLU A 13 -3.26 -25.11 -0.08
CA GLU A 13 -4.35 -24.18 -0.46
C GLU A 13 -3.99 -22.67 -0.38
N ASN A 14 -2.80 -22.31 0.09
CA ASN A 14 -2.40 -20.91 0.32
C ASN A 14 -1.43 -20.34 -0.74
N ALA A 15 -1.69 -20.57 -2.03
CA ALA A 15 -1.00 -19.79 -3.06
C ALA A 15 -1.72 -18.43 -3.21
N GLU A 16 -1.49 -17.51 -2.27
CA GLU A 16 -2.03 -16.15 -2.31
C GLU A 16 -1.73 -15.49 -3.66
N MET A 17 -2.78 -15.22 -4.44
CA MET A 17 -2.65 -14.47 -5.68
C MET A 17 -2.07 -13.09 -5.36
N PRO A 18 -0.91 -12.71 -5.92
CA PRO A 18 -0.32 -11.42 -5.67
C PRO A 18 -1.23 -10.32 -6.21
N VAL A 19 -1.38 -9.23 -5.44
CA VAL A 19 -2.15 -8.04 -5.87
C VAL A 19 -1.62 -7.50 -7.20
N PHE A 20 -0.30 -7.60 -7.42
CA PHE A 20 0.37 -7.26 -8.67
C PHE A 20 1.00 -8.52 -9.30
N PRO A 21 0.27 -9.23 -10.18
CA PRO A 21 0.80 -10.42 -10.84
C PRO A 21 1.82 -10.06 -11.93
N GLY A 22 2.89 -10.86 -12.03
CA GLY A 22 3.83 -10.84 -13.14
C GLY A 22 3.33 -11.61 -14.35
N GLN A 23 3.87 -11.33 -15.54
CA GLN A 23 3.47 -11.99 -16.79
C GLN A 23 3.64 -13.51 -16.80
N LYS A 24 4.59 -14.05 -16.03
CA LYS A 24 4.90 -15.49 -15.97
C LYS A 24 4.26 -16.18 -14.76
N GLY A 25 3.27 -15.54 -14.12
CA GLY A 25 2.81 -15.93 -12.79
C GLY A 25 3.74 -15.42 -11.68
N GLY A 26 3.28 -15.48 -10.42
CA GLY A 26 3.98 -14.91 -9.27
C GLY A 26 3.91 -13.39 -9.19
N ALA A 27 4.61 -12.80 -8.22
CA ALA A 27 4.59 -11.36 -7.98
C ALA A 27 5.33 -10.57 -9.07
N LEU A 28 4.91 -9.32 -9.29
CA LEU A 28 5.57 -8.37 -10.18
C LEU A 28 7.03 -8.13 -9.73
N SER A 29 7.97 -8.10 -10.67
CA SER A 29 9.37 -7.82 -10.38
C SER A 29 9.57 -6.42 -9.80
N GLY A 30 10.47 -6.28 -8.82
CA GLY A 30 10.87 -4.97 -8.28
C GLY A 30 11.47 -4.03 -9.34
N MET A 31 12.00 -4.57 -10.44
CA MET A 31 12.54 -3.78 -11.55
C MET A 31 11.47 -3.24 -12.50
N SER A 32 10.23 -3.74 -12.43
CA SER A 32 9.17 -3.39 -13.38
C SER A 32 8.88 -1.89 -13.42
N LEU A 33 8.74 -1.25 -12.25
CA LEU A 33 8.52 0.20 -12.17
C LEU A 33 9.73 1.01 -12.63
N ALA A 34 10.94 0.62 -12.25
CA ALA A 34 12.16 1.30 -12.69
C ALA A 34 12.31 1.27 -14.23
N MET A 35 12.04 0.12 -14.83
CA MET A 35 12.08 -0.04 -16.29
C MET A 35 10.97 0.74 -16.99
N LEU A 36 9.79 0.86 -16.39
CA LEU A 36 8.71 1.70 -16.89
C LEU A 36 9.11 3.18 -16.91
N LEU A 37 9.61 3.71 -15.80
CA LEU A 37 10.07 5.12 -15.70
C LEU A 37 11.14 5.43 -16.75
N ARG A 38 12.10 4.51 -16.94
CA ARG A 38 13.13 4.62 -17.98
C ARG A 38 12.52 4.69 -19.39
N ARG A 39 11.52 3.86 -19.70
CA ARG A 39 10.82 3.87 -21.01
C ARG A 39 10.01 5.15 -21.23
N MET A 40 9.40 5.69 -20.17
CA MET A 40 8.69 6.97 -20.22
C MET A 40 9.63 8.18 -20.32
N LYS A 41 10.95 7.99 -20.18
CA LYS A 41 11.98 9.04 -20.20
C LYS A 41 11.74 10.15 -19.17
N VAL A 42 11.20 9.78 -18.01
CA VAL A 42 10.99 10.71 -16.89
C VAL A 42 12.18 10.65 -15.95
N THR A 43 12.70 11.81 -15.55
CA THR A 43 13.79 11.95 -14.57
C THR A 43 13.27 11.80 -13.14
N THR A 44 12.73 10.63 -12.81
CA THR A 44 12.18 10.31 -11.48
C THR A 44 12.52 8.87 -11.12
N THR A 45 12.64 8.59 -9.83
CA THR A 45 12.88 7.24 -9.30
C THR A 45 11.63 6.68 -8.61
N VAL A 46 11.60 5.37 -8.40
CA VAL A 46 10.54 4.73 -7.60
C VAL A 46 10.49 5.29 -6.18
N HIS A 47 11.65 5.66 -5.61
CA HIS A 47 11.74 6.30 -4.30
C HIS A 47 11.11 7.70 -4.31
N GLY A 48 11.23 8.44 -5.43
CA GLY A 48 10.64 9.75 -5.61
C GLY A 48 9.13 9.78 -5.34
N PHE A 49 8.39 8.72 -5.68
CA PHE A 49 6.96 8.64 -5.37
C PHE A 49 6.67 8.67 -3.87
N ARG A 50 7.49 8.01 -3.04
CA ARG A 50 7.32 8.03 -1.58
C ARG A 50 7.71 9.38 -1.00
N SER A 51 8.78 10.00 -1.50
CA SER A 51 9.19 11.35 -1.11
C SER A 51 8.09 12.37 -1.43
N SER A 52 7.54 12.36 -2.65
CA SER A 52 6.46 13.29 -3.02
C SER A 52 5.22 13.16 -2.15
N PHE A 53 4.83 11.93 -1.77
CA PHE A 53 3.75 11.73 -0.80
C PHE A 53 4.11 12.33 0.56
N ARG A 54 5.35 12.12 1.03
CA ARG A 54 5.79 12.58 2.34
C ARG A 54 5.89 14.11 2.41
N ASP A 55 6.41 14.74 1.36
CA ASP A 55 6.52 16.19 1.21
C ASP A 55 5.12 16.80 1.17
N TRP A 56 4.22 16.29 0.33
CA TRP A 56 2.82 16.74 0.31
C TRP A 56 2.14 16.61 1.67
N ALA A 57 2.30 15.48 2.35
CA ALA A 57 1.69 15.28 3.66
C ALA A 57 2.22 16.27 4.71
N GLY A 58 3.50 16.68 4.62
CA GLY A 58 4.11 17.62 5.56
C GLY A 58 3.86 19.10 5.24
N GLU A 59 3.80 19.46 3.95
CA GLU A 59 3.78 20.85 3.50
C GLU A 59 2.38 21.34 3.11
N ALA A 60 1.54 20.45 2.60
CA ALA A 60 0.26 20.80 2.00
C ALA A 60 -0.95 20.16 2.71
N SER A 61 -0.73 19.53 3.87
CA SER A 61 -1.77 18.85 4.64
C SER A 61 -1.62 19.12 6.14
N SER A 62 -2.68 18.88 6.91
CA SER A 62 -2.67 18.96 8.37
C SER A 62 -2.54 17.60 9.05
N PHE A 63 -2.20 16.54 8.31
CA PHE A 63 -2.09 15.19 8.89
C PHE A 63 -0.83 15.07 9.76
N PRO A 64 -0.92 14.42 10.92
CA PRO A 64 0.26 14.22 11.77
C PRO A 64 1.34 13.38 11.08
N ARG A 65 2.61 13.73 11.33
CA ARG A 65 3.76 13.04 10.76
C ARG A 65 3.70 11.54 11.00
N GLU A 66 3.38 11.12 12.21
CA GLU A 66 3.31 9.71 12.58
C GLU A 66 2.30 8.92 11.75
N VAL A 67 1.19 9.55 11.33
CA VAL A 67 0.18 8.90 10.48
C VAL A 67 0.71 8.76 9.05
N ALA A 68 1.41 9.77 8.53
CA ALA A 68 2.03 9.73 7.21
C ALA A 68 3.14 8.67 7.11
N GLU A 69 4.02 8.60 8.10
CA GLU A 69 5.06 7.57 8.18
C GLU A 69 4.47 6.17 8.34
N ALA A 70 3.42 6.01 9.16
CA ALA A 70 2.72 4.74 9.31
C ALA A 70 2.01 4.30 8.01
N ALA A 71 1.54 5.25 7.18
CA ALA A 71 0.99 4.95 5.86
C ALA A 71 2.08 4.49 4.86
N LEU A 72 3.34 4.92 5.05
CA LEU A 72 4.51 4.44 4.30
C LEU A 72 5.07 3.10 4.85
N ALA A 73 4.45 2.53 5.87
CA ALA A 73 4.96 1.38 6.63
C ALA A 73 6.36 1.62 7.24
N HIS A 74 6.68 2.88 7.55
CA HIS A 74 7.88 3.23 8.28
C HIS A 74 7.69 3.04 9.79
N ASN A 75 8.75 2.59 10.46
CA ASN A 75 8.79 2.56 11.91
C ASN A 75 9.12 3.95 12.46
N VAL A 76 8.26 4.51 13.30
CA VAL A 76 8.44 5.83 13.93
C VAL A 76 8.66 5.68 15.42
N GLY A 77 9.61 6.44 15.96
CA GLY A 77 9.88 6.49 17.39
C GLY A 77 10.84 5.40 17.87
N ASP A 78 11.23 5.49 19.14
CA ASP A 78 12.08 4.50 19.79
C ASP A 78 11.30 3.25 20.23
N ALA A 79 11.98 2.26 20.82
CA ALA A 79 11.33 1.03 21.27
C ALA A 79 10.23 1.27 22.32
N THR A 80 10.37 2.31 23.14
CA THR A 80 9.44 2.66 24.20
C THR A 80 8.18 3.28 23.62
N GLU A 81 8.31 4.29 22.75
CA GLU A 81 7.18 4.93 22.07
C GLU A 81 6.36 3.92 21.25
N ARG A 82 7.04 2.98 20.59
CA ARG A 82 6.38 1.90 19.84
C ARG A 82 5.63 0.93 20.74
N ALA A 83 6.14 0.62 21.93
CA ALA A 83 5.46 -0.25 22.89
C ALA A 83 4.11 0.35 23.35
N TYR A 84 4.04 1.68 23.48
CA TYR A 84 2.79 2.39 23.83
C TYR A 84 1.87 2.60 22.61
N ARG A 85 2.42 2.73 21.40
CA ARG A 85 1.64 2.79 20.15
C ARG A 85 1.17 1.40 19.69
N ARG A 86 0.25 0.82 20.46
CA ARG A 86 -0.38 -0.48 20.14
C ARG A 86 -1.39 -0.42 18.99
N GLY A 87 -1.88 0.78 18.65
CA GLY A 87 -2.84 0.98 17.57
C GLY A 87 -2.15 1.35 16.26
N ASP A 88 -2.63 0.78 15.16
CA ASP A 88 -2.10 1.00 13.81
C ASP A 88 -2.70 2.24 13.11
N ALA A 89 -3.61 2.96 13.79
CA ALA A 89 -4.29 4.15 13.30
C ALA A 89 -4.93 3.99 11.90
N LEU A 90 -5.45 2.80 11.56
CA LEU A 90 -6.05 2.49 10.25
C LEU A 90 -7.01 3.58 9.74
N GLU A 91 -7.93 4.02 10.58
CA GLU A 91 -8.95 4.99 10.18
C GLU A 91 -8.34 6.37 9.84
N LYS A 92 -7.30 6.78 10.57
CA LYS A 92 -6.57 8.01 10.25
C LYS A 92 -5.77 7.86 8.95
N ARG A 93 -5.15 6.69 8.73
CA ARG A 93 -4.45 6.36 7.48
C ARG A 93 -5.41 6.35 6.29
N ARG A 94 -6.62 5.82 6.45
CA ARG A 94 -7.67 5.82 5.41
C ARG A 94 -8.01 7.25 4.97
N LYS A 95 -8.30 8.14 5.92
CA LYS A 95 -8.58 9.56 5.63
C LYS A 95 -7.41 10.26 4.92
N LEU A 96 -6.17 9.96 5.34
CA LEU A 96 -4.97 10.48 4.68
C LEU A 96 -4.85 9.98 3.24
N MET A 97 -5.07 8.69 3.00
CA MET A 97 -5.03 8.10 1.65
C MET A 97 -6.14 8.63 0.75
N GLU A 98 -7.33 8.89 1.28
CA GLU A 98 -8.44 9.52 0.54
C GLU A 98 -8.10 10.95 0.13
N ALA A 99 -7.56 11.74 1.05
CA ALA A 99 -7.11 13.10 0.75
C ALA A 99 -5.98 13.11 -0.30
N TRP A 100 -5.03 12.19 -0.18
CA TRP A 100 -3.96 12.03 -1.15
C TRP A 100 -4.48 11.65 -2.53
N ALA A 101 -5.38 10.66 -2.60
CA ALA A 101 -6.03 10.23 -3.83
C ALA A 101 -6.79 11.38 -4.50
N GLY A 102 -7.48 12.21 -3.71
CA GLY A 102 -8.13 13.43 -4.20
C GLY A 102 -7.12 14.42 -4.79
N TYR A 103 -5.99 14.66 -4.11
CA TYR A 103 -4.96 15.59 -4.57
C TYR A 103 -4.32 15.15 -5.91
N VAL A 104 -3.91 13.89 -6.03
CA VAL A 104 -3.30 13.38 -7.28
C VAL A 104 -4.32 13.11 -8.38
N GLY A 105 -5.55 12.76 -8.00
CA GLY A 105 -6.64 12.43 -8.92
C GLY A 105 -7.33 13.66 -9.51
N ALA A 106 -7.36 14.80 -8.82
CA ALA A 106 -8.02 16.02 -9.28
C ALA A 106 -7.49 16.56 -10.62
N ARG A 107 -6.28 16.17 -11.04
CA ARG A 107 -5.66 16.55 -12.32
C ARG A 107 -5.75 15.46 -13.40
N ALA A 108 -6.26 14.27 -13.08
CA ALA A 108 -6.29 13.14 -14.00
C ALA A 108 -7.67 12.99 -14.65
N SER A 109 -7.76 13.21 -15.96
CA SER A 109 -8.91 12.78 -16.77
C SER A 109 -8.82 11.26 -16.95
N ALA A 110 -9.41 10.50 -16.02
CA ALA A 110 -9.28 9.05 -15.96
C ALA A 110 -10.09 8.35 -17.07
N SER A 111 -9.48 8.09 -18.23
CA SER A 111 -10.10 7.25 -19.29
C SER A 111 -9.72 5.77 -19.21
N ASN A 112 -8.77 5.39 -18.33
CA ASN A 112 -8.15 4.06 -18.34
C ASN A 112 -8.04 3.38 -16.95
N ILE A 113 -8.77 3.84 -15.93
CA ILE A 113 -8.80 3.17 -14.63
C ILE A 113 -9.73 1.96 -14.72
N ARG A 114 -9.15 0.75 -14.64
CA ARG A 114 -9.94 -0.50 -14.51
C ARG A 114 -10.26 -0.73 -13.03
N PRO A 115 -11.55 -0.88 -12.65
CA PRO A 115 -11.90 -1.21 -11.28
C PRO A 115 -11.32 -2.56 -10.89
N PHE A 116 -10.86 -2.67 -9.64
CA PHE A 116 -10.44 -3.96 -9.10
C PHE A 116 -11.64 -4.91 -9.05
N PRO A 117 -11.49 -6.18 -9.46
CA PRO A 117 -12.54 -7.16 -9.29
C PRO A 117 -12.82 -7.31 -7.79
N GLN A 118 -14.04 -6.96 -7.37
CA GLN A 118 -14.47 -7.19 -5.99
C GLN A 118 -14.46 -8.70 -5.76
N ARG A 119 -13.59 -9.16 -4.85
CA ARG A 119 -13.59 -10.56 -4.43
C ARG A 119 -14.88 -10.78 -3.66
N GLY A 120 -15.87 -11.40 -4.31
CA GLY A 120 -17.17 -11.67 -3.71
C GLY A 120 -17.00 -12.43 -2.40
N VAL A 121 -17.47 -11.84 -1.31
CA VAL A 121 -17.68 -12.55 -0.05
C VAL A 121 -18.79 -13.56 -0.34
N ARG A 122 -18.44 -14.84 -0.40
CA ARG A 122 -19.39 -15.95 -0.33
C ARG A 122 -19.64 -16.29 1.12
#